data_AF-A0A0B7B758-F1
#
_entry.id   AF-A0A0B7B758-F1
#
_cell.length_a   1.000
_cell.length_b   1.000
_cell.length_c   1.000
_cell.angle_alpha   90.00
_cell.angle_beta   90.00
_cell.angle_gamma   90.00
#
_symmetry.space_group_name_H-M   'P 1'
#
loop_
_entity.id
_entity.type
_entity.pdbx_description
1 polymer ?
#
loop_
_entity_poly.entity_id
_entity_poly.type
_entity_poly.pdbx_seq_one_letter_code
_entity_poly.pdbx_strand_id
1 'polypeptide(L)'
;SDDVPKIIADFMCTSNGYYDDGTQISEGDAYRDYIQSVTTPVTVPAFDKSVTILGQGIENGKLRSLELIVLNVTGENTITAIPYNFTAPPNDTSTASIVKHLLTLKREDFSTSTDCQLQLTQTSTYVFTGQWPICVVTKNGKHPAYNVTYTCTDIISSTVTDGPEKYSPVKIDLFRKGLKFPLTHAPDNYVCGCDLNE
;
A
#
# COMPACT_ATOMS: atom_id res chain seq x y z
N SER A 1 19.51 10.48 14.45
CA SER A 1 18.39 9.62 14.86
C SER A 1 18.12 8.68 13.71
N ASP A 2 17.92 7.39 14.01
CA ASP A 2 17.53 6.36 13.03
C ASP A 2 15.99 6.27 12.88
N ASP A 3 15.26 7.24 13.45
CA ASP A 3 13.80 7.28 13.45
C ASP A 3 13.29 7.66 12.06
N VAL A 4 12.17 7.04 11.68
CA VAL A 4 11.47 7.46 10.45
C VAL A 4 10.91 8.87 10.62
N PRO A 5 10.88 9.68 9.55
CA PRO A 5 10.19 10.97 9.57
C PRO A 5 8.74 10.84 10.04
N LYS A 6 8.25 11.80 10.83
CA LYS A 6 6.89 11.75 11.41
C LYS A 6 5.80 11.51 10.35
N ILE A 7 5.88 12.15 9.19
CA ILE A 7 4.89 11.96 8.11
C ILE A 7 4.85 10.51 7.60
N ILE A 8 5.99 9.83 7.56
CA ILE A 8 6.06 8.41 7.20
C ILE A 8 5.47 7.56 8.33
N ALA A 9 5.75 7.88 9.60
CA ALA A 9 5.11 7.21 10.73
C ALA A 9 3.58 7.40 10.74
N ASP A 10 3.09 8.61 10.45
CA ASP A 10 1.67 8.94 10.30
C ASP A 10 1.06 8.13 9.14
N PHE A 11 1.73 8.07 7.99
CA PHE A 11 1.27 7.26 6.87
C PHE A 11 1.22 5.77 7.21
N MET A 12 2.29 5.20 7.79
CA MET A 12 2.28 3.80 8.20
C MET A 12 1.19 3.54 9.24
N CYS A 13 0.96 4.45 10.19
CA CYS A 13 -0.13 4.39 11.16
C CYS A 13 -1.52 4.31 10.50
N THR A 14 -1.71 4.98 9.36
CA THR A 14 -2.95 4.93 8.57
C THR A 14 -3.07 3.73 7.65
N SER A 15 -1.99 3.30 6.99
CA SER A 15 -2.08 2.34 5.89
C SER A 15 -1.78 0.90 6.32
N ASN A 16 -1.09 0.68 7.43
CA ASN A 16 -0.74 -0.68 7.85
C ASN A 16 -1.96 -1.44 8.41
N GLY A 17 -1.95 -2.76 8.23
CA GLY A 17 -2.99 -3.68 8.70
C GLY A 17 -3.68 -4.44 7.58
N TYR A 18 -4.84 -5.01 7.93
CA TYR A 18 -5.70 -5.77 7.02
C TYR A 18 -6.92 -4.93 6.64
N TYR A 19 -7.30 -4.95 5.37
CA TYR A 19 -8.47 -4.23 4.86
C TYR A 19 -9.24 -5.12 3.89
N ASP A 20 -10.57 -4.97 3.83
CA ASP A 20 -11.41 -5.64 2.83
C ASP A 20 -12.66 -4.84 2.44
N ASP A 21 -13.26 -5.15 1.29
CA ASP A 21 -14.50 -4.54 0.81
C ASP A 21 -15.77 -5.33 1.20
N GLY A 22 -15.69 -6.21 2.20
CA GLY A 22 -16.82 -7.05 2.61
C GLY A 22 -18.04 -6.23 3.05
N THR A 23 -17.81 -5.11 3.75
CA THR A 23 -18.87 -4.16 4.13
C THR A 23 -19.54 -3.58 2.88
N GLN A 24 -18.76 -3.07 1.93
CA GLN A 24 -19.27 -2.50 0.68
C GLN A 24 -20.09 -3.52 -0.12
N ILE A 25 -19.62 -4.76 -0.23
CA ILE A 25 -20.33 -5.84 -0.92
C ILE A 25 -21.68 -6.13 -0.23
N SER A 26 -21.68 -6.21 1.11
CA SER A 26 -22.90 -6.49 1.88
C SER A 26 -23.97 -5.39 1.76
N GLU A 27 -23.55 -4.16 1.45
CA GLU A 27 -24.41 -2.98 1.34
C GLU A 27 -25.01 -2.77 -0.07
N GLY A 28 -24.69 -3.63 -1.04
CA GLY A 28 -25.41 -3.65 -2.33
C GLY A 28 -24.55 -3.86 -3.56
N ASP A 29 -23.22 -3.95 -3.43
CA ASP A 29 -22.31 -4.22 -4.56
C ASP A 29 -22.03 -5.73 -4.70
N ALA A 30 -23.07 -6.57 -4.68
CA ALA A 30 -22.94 -8.02 -4.51
C ALA A 30 -22.34 -8.78 -5.71
N TYR A 31 -22.09 -8.10 -6.83
CA TYR A 31 -21.63 -8.72 -8.09
C TYR A 31 -20.13 -8.58 -8.35
N ARG A 32 -19.39 -7.91 -7.47
CA ARG A 32 -17.93 -7.76 -7.58
C ARG A 32 -17.20 -8.88 -6.86
N ASP A 33 -15.94 -9.06 -7.25
CA ASP A 33 -15.00 -9.92 -6.53
C ASP A 33 -14.68 -9.34 -5.14
N TYR A 34 -14.53 -10.21 -4.14
CA TYR A 34 -14.11 -9.82 -2.80
C TYR A 34 -12.61 -9.50 -2.79
N ILE A 35 -12.27 -8.29 -2.34
CA ILE A 35 -10.92 -7.75 -2.35
C ILE A 35 -10.43 -7.57 -0.92
N GLN A 36 -9.19 -8.00 -0.69
CA GLN A 36 -8.47 -7.72 0.54
C GLN A 36 -7.14 -7.05 0.21
N SER A 37 -6.72 -6.14 1.09
CA SER A 37 -5.40 -5.54 1.09
C SER A 37 -4.71 -5.81 2.42
N VAL A 38 -3.47 -6.28 2.37
CA VAL A 38 -2.62 -6.41 3.56
C VAL A 38 -1.39 -5.54 3.36
N THR A 39 -1.17 -4.65 4.32
CA THR A 39 -0.08 -3.68 4.28
C THR A 39 0.77 -3.84 5.52
N THR A 40 1.98 -4.36 5.35
CA THR A 40 2.87 -4.76 6.46
C THR A 40 4.14 -3.91 6.44
N PRO A 41 4.47 -3.15 7.50
CA PRO A 41 5.79 -2.54 7.64
C PRO A 41 6.85 -3.65 7.74
N VAL A 42 7.90 -3.55 6.94
CA VAL A 42 8.93 -4.59 6.86
C VAL A 42 10.33 -3.99 6.86
N THR A 43 11.32 -4.78 7.25
CA THR A 43 12.74 -4.47 7.08
C THR A 43 13.28 -5.29 5.92
N VAL A 44 13.87 -4.64 4.93
CA VAL A 44 14.47 -5.31 3.77
C VAL A 44 15.92 -4.86 3.63
N PRO A 45 16.91 -5.69 3.99
CA PRO A 45 18.34 -5.31 3.95
C PRO A 45 18.80 -4.78 2.60
N ALA A 46 18.21 -5.26 1.49
CA ALA A 46 18.50 -4.77 0.14
C ALA A 46 18.21 -3.27 -0.09
N PHE A 47 17.45 -2.64 0.80
CA PHE A 47 17.11 -1.22 0.76
C PHE A 47 17.70 -0.43 1.94
N ASP A 48 18.67 -1.01 2.64
CA ASP A 48 19.35 -0.42 3.79
C ASP A 48 18.37 0.12 4.85
N LYS A 49 18.45 1.42 5.16
CA LYS A 49 17.61 2.12 6.14
C LYS A 49 16.32 2.70 5.54
N SER A 50 15.99 2.35 4.30
CA SER A 50 14.77 2.88 3.66
C SER A 50 13.54 2.32 4.37
N VAL A 51 12.49 3.14 4.48
CA VAL A 51 11.22 2.68 5.05
C VAL A 51 10.47 1.90 4.00
N THR A 52 10.16 0.64 4.31
CA THR A 52 9.53 -0.29 3.36
C THR A 52 8.24 -0.88 3.88
N ILE A 53 7.28 -1.00 2.97
CA ILE A 53 5.99 -1.64 3.19
C ILE A 53 5.86 -2.81 2.22
N LEU A 54 5.43 -3.96 2.71
CA LEU A 54 4.95 -5.06 1.89
C LEU A 54 3.45 -4.87 1.63
N GLY A 55 3.07 -4.70 0.36
CA GLY A 55 1.68 -4.63 -0.08
C GLY A 55 1.24 -5.95 -0.71
N GLN A 56 0.14 -6.50 -0.25
CA GLN A 56 -0.49 -7.70 -0.80
C GLN A 56 -1.93 -7.38 -1.20
N GLY A 57 -2.27 -7.59 -2.47
CA GLY A 57 -3.65 -7.52 -2.95
C GLY A 57 -4.19 -8.93 -3.21
N ILE A 58 -5.29 -9.27 -2.56
CA ILE A 58 -5.90 -10.60 -2.58
C ILE A 58 -7.30 -10.47 -3.14
N GLU A 59 -7.63 -11.28 -4.15
CA GLU A 59 -8.93 -11.32 -4.80
C GLU A 59 -9.50 -12.72 -4.63
N ASN A 60 -10.67 -12.83 -3.99
CA ASN A 60 -11.33 -14.12 -3.68
C ASN A 60 -10.36 -15.15 -3.06
N GLY A 61 -9.52 -14.71 -2.12
CA GLY A 61 -8.55 -15.56 -1.42
C GLY A 61 -7.28 -15.91 -2.21
N LYS A 62 -7.09 -15.36 -3.43
CA LYS A 62 -5.89 -15.58 -4.24
C LYS A 62 -5.03 -14.32 -4.27
N LEU A 63 -3.73 -14.46 -4.00
CA LEU A 63 -2.78 -13.35 -4.15
C LEU A 63 -2.71 -12.93 -5.63
N ARG A 64 -3.03 -11.67 -5.91
CA ARG A 64 -3.03 -11.08 -7.27
C ARG A 64 -1.95 -10.05 -7.46
N SER A 65 -1.63 -9.29 -6.43
CA SER A 65 -0.54 -8.33 -6.44
C SER A 65 0.34 -8.51 -5.21
N LEU A 66 1.64 -8.33 -5.43
CA LEU A 66 2.67 -8.41 -4.41
C LEU A 66 3.74 -7.39 -4.75
N GLU A 67 3.87 -6.37 -3.92
CA GLU A 67 4.80 -5.27 -4.15
C GLU A 67 5.54 -4.92 -2.86
N LEU A 68 6.81 -4.55 -3.00
CA LEU A 68 7.54 -3.88 -1.94
C LEU A 68 7.55 -2.38 -2.23
N ILE A 69 7.02 -1.57 -1.33
CA ILE A 69 6.88 -0.13 -1.51
C ILE A 69 7.92 0.57 -0.65
N VAL A 70 8.82 1.32 -1.27
CA VAL A 70 9.79 2.18 -0.57
C VAL A 70 9.18 3.58 -0.41
N LEU A 71 9.22 4.12 0.80
CA LEU A 71 8.68 5.43 1.13
C LEU A 71 9.80 6.46 1.30
N ASN A 72 9.66 7.60 0.64
CA ASN A 72 10.58 8.74 0.76
C ASN A 72 9.80 10.02 1.07
N VAL A 73 10.33 10.86 1.96
CA VAL A 73 9.82 12.23 2.13
C VAL A 73 10.31 13.07 0.97
N THR A 74 9.40 13.76 0.29
CA THR A 74 9.72 14.64 -0.85
C THR A 74 9.32 16.09 -0.64
N GLY A 75 8.61 16.38 0.45
CA GLY A 75 8.21 17.73 0.86
C GLY A 75 7.70 17.70 2.29
N GLU A 76 7.26 18.87 2.79
CA GLU A 76 6.79 19.02 4.16
C GLU A 76 5.59 18.12 4.48
N ASN A 77 4.66 18.03 3.53
CA ASN A 77 3.45 17.23 3.64
C ASN A 77 3.33 16.17 2.53
N THR A 78 4.42 15.83 1.84
CA THR A 78 4.39 14.88 0.72
C THR A 78 5.38 13.74 0.89
N ILE A 79 4.92 12.55 0.55
CA ILE A 79 5.73 11.34 0.47
C ILE A 79 5.61 10.74 -0.93
N THR A 80 6.70 10.18 -1.44
CA THR A 80 6.69 9.35 -2.63
C THR A 80 6.74 7.89 -2.22
N ALA A 81 5.80 7.11 -2.75
CA ALA A 81 5.75 5.66 -2.64
C ALA A 81 6.25 5.05 -3.96
N ILE A 82 7.34 4.30 -3.88
CA ILE A 82 8.01 3.69 -5.03
C ILE A 82 7.76 2.18 -4.99
N PRO A 83 6.88 1.63 -5.83
CA PRO A 83 6.62 0.20 -5.85
C PRO A 83 7.78 -0.55 -6.54
N TYR A 84 8.16 -1.67 -5.95
CA TYR A 84 9.12 -2.62 -6.46
C TYR A 84 8.45 -3.98 -6.64
N ASN A 85 8.54 -4.51 -7.85
CA ASN A 85 8.14 -5.85 -8.19
C ASN A 85 9.28 -6.83 -7.90
N PHE A 86 8.93 -8.03 -7.48
CA PHE A 86 9.86 -9.15 -7.33
C PHE A 86 10.19 -9.72 -8.71
N THR A 87 11.48 -9.87 -9.03
CA THR A 87 11.89 -10.49 -10.30
C THR A 87 11.55 -11.98 -10.32
N ALA A 88 11.54 -12.61 -9.14
CA ALA A 88 11.01 -13.94 -8.89
C ALA A 88 10.09 -13.91 -7.65
N PRO A 89 8.78 -14.12 -7.80
CA PRO A 89 7.85 -14.10 -6.66
C PRO A 89 8.10 -15.29 -5.72
N PRO A 90 7.86 -15.12 -4.41
CA PRO A 90 8.00 -16.20 -3.44
C PRO A 90 6.96 -17.31 -3.67
N ASN A 91 7.37 -18.56 -3.45
CA ASN A 91 6.49 -19.74 -3.61
C ASN A 91 5.40 -19.80 -2.53
N ASP A 92 5.73 -19.41 -1.30
CA ASP A 92 4.78 -19.29 -0.19
C ASP A 92 4.31 -17.83 -0.10
N THR A 93 3.00 -17.64 -0.17
CA THR A 93 2.34 -16.33 -0.26
C THR A 93 1.82 -15.83 1.08
N SER A 94 2.05 -16.58 2.18
CA SER A 94 1.74 -16.11 3.52
C SER A 94 2.64 -14.93 3.92
N THR A 95 2.08 -13.94 4.60
CA THR A 95 2.81 -12.72 5.00
C THR A 95 4.07 -13.06 5.78
N ALA A 96 4.01 -13.99 6.75
CA ALA A 96 5.16 -14.37 7.57
C ALA A 96 6.30 -14.99 6.75
N SER A 97 5.99 -15.88 5.79
CA SER A 97 6.98 -16.48 4.91
C SER A 97 7.61 -15.46 3.97
N ILE A 98 6.82 -14.53 3.42
CA ILE A 98 7.32 -13.45 2.56
C ILE A 98 8.26 -12.54 3.36
N VAL A 99 7.86 -12.10 4.56
CA VAL A 99 8.71 -11.25 5.43
C VAL A 99 10.05 -11.92 5.73
N LYS A 100 10.04 -13.23 6.02
CA LYS A 100 11.29 -13.97 6.21
C LYS A 100 12.13 -14.04 4.93
N HIS A 101 11.49 -14.24 3.78
CA HIS A 101 12.18 -14.30 2.49
C HIS A 101 12.84 -12.97 2.12
N LEU A 102 12.21 -11.83 2.41
CA LEU A 102 12.75 -10.48 2.16
C LEU A 102 14.14 -10.26 2.78
N LEU A 103 14.44 -10.90 3.92
CA LEU A 103 15.74 -10.81 4.59
C LEU A 103 16.89 -11.44 3.79
N THR A 104 16.57 -12.27 2.80
CA THR A 104 17.55 -13.01 1.97
C THR A 104 17.74 -12.40 0.59
N LEU A 105 16.84 -11.50 0.18
CA LEU A 105 16.86 -10.88 -1.14
C LEU A 105 17.88 -9.75 -1.21
N LYS A 106 18.36 -9.52 -2.43
CA LYS A 106 19.28 -8.44 -2.79
C LYS A 106 18.58 -7.42 -3.67
N ARG A 107 19.27 -6.31 -3.95
CA ARG A 107 18.69 -5.19 -4.72
C ARG A 107 18.27 -5.61 -6.12
N GLU A 108 19.05 -6.49 -6.76
CA GLU A 108 18.79 -7.05 -8.09
C GLU A 108 17.57 -7.98 -8.16
N ASP A 109 17.05 -8.46 -7.03
CA ASP A 109 15.83 -9.28 -6.97
C ASP A 109 14.55 -8.43 -7.07
N PHE A 110 14.70 -7.12 -7.20
CA PHE A 110 13.62 -6.16 -7.30
C PHE A 110 13.74 -5.31 -8.57
N SER A 111 12.59 -4.98 -9.16
CA SER A 111 12.49 -4.10 -10.32
C SER A 111 11.47 -3.00 -10.07
N THR A 112 11.70 -1.80 -10.60
CA THR A 112 10.76 -0.68 -10.51
C THR A 112 10.77 0.10 -11.82
N SER A 113 9.74 0.91 -12.02
CA SER A 113 9.66 1.88 -13.10
C SER A 113 9.46 3.27 -12.50
N THR A 114 10.12 4.28 -13.06
CA THR A 114 9.97 5.68 -12.62
C THR A 114 8.56 6.20 -12.87
N ASP A 115 7.88 5.67 -13.88
CA ASP A 115 6.53 6.09 -14.27
C ASP A 115 5.44 5.47 -13.38
N CYS A 116 5.86 4.69 -12.38
CA CYS A 116 5.01 3.93 -11.47
C CYS A 116 5.00 4.45 -10.04
N GLN A 117 5.66 5.57 -9.80
CA GLN A 117 5.74 6.15 -8.48
C GLN A 117 4.44 6.90 -8.16
N LEU A 118 3.96 6.71 -6.94
CA LEU A 118 2.84 7.44 -6.37
C LEU A 118 3.39 8.61 -5.55
N GLN A 119 2.81 9.79 -5.72
CA GLN A 119 2.93 10.87 -4.74
C GLN A 119 1.69 10.90 -3.85
N LEU A 120 1.91 10.87 -2.54
CA LEU A 120 0.88 11.06 -1.53
C LEU A 120 1.08 12.40 -0.86
N THR A 121 -0.01 13.15 -0.73
CA THR A 121 -0.06 14.39 0.03
C THR A 121 -0.87 14.16 1.28
N GLN A 122 -0.33 14.56 2.43
CA GLN A 122 -1.06 14.64 3.68
C GLN A 122 -1.96 15.88 3.63
N THR A 123 -3.26 15.67 3.51
CA THR A 123 -4.27 16.75 3.40
C THR A 123 -4.88 17.11 4.76
N SER A 124 -4.83 16.17 5.71
CA SER A 124 -5.16 16.37 7.12
C SER A 124 -4.36 15.39 7.96
N THR A 125 -4.39 15.53 9.28
CA THR A 125 -3.79 14.55 10.19
C THR A 125 -4.37 13.16 9.88
N TYR A 126 -3.49 12.19 9.58
CA TYR A 126 -3.87 10.83 9.21
C TYR A 126 -4.76 10.68 7.96
N VAL A 127 -4.74 11.67 7.05
CA VAL A 127 -5.41 11.58 5.74
C VAL A 127 -4.39 11.82 4.63
N PHE A 128 -4.17 10.80 3.81
CA PHE A 128 -3.24 10.84 2.68
C PHE A 128 -3.96 10.58 1.38
N THR A 129 -3.76 11.44 0.39
CA THR A 129 -4.38 11.31 -0.94
C THR A 129 -3.34 11.33 -2.03
N GLY A 130 -3.55 10.56 -3.10
CA GLY A 130 -2.66 10.59 -4.26
C GLY A 130 -3.25 9.89 -5.48
N GLN A 131 -2.43 9.78 -6.54
CA GLN A 131 -2.79 9.08 -7.77
C GLN A 131 -1.82 7.93 -8.01
N TRP A 132 -2.34 6.71 -8.02
CA TRP A 132 -1.55 5.50 -8.19
C TRP A 132 -1.59 5.06 -9.66
N PRO A 133 -0.45 5.05 -10.37
CA PRO A 133 -0.41 4.60 -11.77
C PRO A 133 -0.66 3.09 -11.88
N ILE A 134 -1.51 2.69 -12.81
CA ILE A 134 -1.76 1.29 -13.19
C ILE A 134 -0.63 0.85 -14.14
N CYS A 135 0.47 0.43 -13.55
CA CYS A 135 1.71 0.15 -14.27
C CYS A 135 1.71 -1.08 -15.18
N VAL A 136 0.69 -1.92 -15.08
CA VAL A 136 0.51 -3.07 -15.96
C VAL A 136 -0.16 -2.68 -17.29
N VAL A 137 -0.65 -1.45 -17.43
CA VAL A 137 -1.34 -0.97 -18.64
C VAL A 137 -0.76 0.35 -19.11
N THR A 138 -0.45 0.43 -20.40
CA THR A 138 -0.06 1.67 -21.07
C THR A 138 -1.09 2.04 -22.12
N LYS A 139 -1.64 3.26 -22.03
CA LYS A 139 -2.62 3.81 -22.99
C LYS A 139 -2.10 5.16 -23.47
N ASN A 140 -1.97 5.34 -24.78
CA ASN A 140 -1.43 6.57 -25.40
C ASN A 140 -0.07 7.01 -24.83
N GLY A 141 0.79 6.03 -24.51
CA GLY A 141 2.13 6.29 -23.95
C GLY A 141 2.14 6.72 -22.48
N LYS A 142 1.03 6.58 -21.75
CA LYS A 142 0.93 6.87 -20.30
C LYS A 142 0.25 5.74 -19.55
N HIS A 143 0.58 5.59 -18.27
CA HIS A 143 -0.18 4.73 -17.36
C HIS A 143 -1.44 5.45 -16.88
N PRO A 144 -2.65 4.88 -17.06
CA PRO A 144 -3.83 5.37 -16.36
C PRO A 144 -3.58 5.34 -14.85
N ALA A 145 -4.18 6.24 -14.08
CA ALA A 145 -4.00 6.27 -12.63
C ALA A 145 -5.36 6.29 -11.91
N TYR A 146 -5.46 5.57 -10.80
CA TYR A 146 -6.62 5.69 -9.90
C TYR A 146 -6.28 6.63 -8.75
N ASN A 147 -7.28 7.37 -8.29
CA ASN A 147 -7.13 8.14 -7.06
C ASN A 147 -7.18 7.18 -5.88
N VAL A 148 -6.35 7.43 -4.87
CA VAL A 148 -6.35 6.69 -3.61
C VAL A 148 -6.39 7.65 -2.43
N THR A 149 -7.15 7.29 -1.40
CA THR A 149 -7.21 7.98 -0.11
C THR A 149 -7.01 6.96 1.01
N TYR A 150 -6.09 7.25 1.91
CA TYR A 150 -5.85 6.49 3.12
C TYR A 150 -6.32 7.30 4.32
N THR A 151 -7.12 6.69 5.18
CA THR A 151 -7.52 7.21 6.48
C THR A 151 -7.14 6.22 7.59
N CYS A 152 -7.47 6.51 8.84
CA CYS A 152 -7.29 5.53 9.92
C CYS A 152 -8.18 4.28 9.78
N THR A 153 -9.27 4.37 9.03
CA THR A 153 -10.30 3.34 8.93
C THR A 153 -10.37 2.70 7.55
N ASP A 154 -10.06 3.46 6.50
CA ASP A 154 -10.41 3.09 5.13
C ASP A 154 -9.26 3.32 4.16
N ILE A 155 -9.21 2.46 3.13
CA ILE A 155 -8.48 2.70 1.89
C ILE A 155 -9.51 2.80 0.78
N ILE A 156 -9.70 4.02 0.28
CA ILE A 156 -10.64 4.29 -0.80
C ILE A 156 -9.85 4.43 -2.09
N SER A 157 -10.22 3.68 -3.12
CA SER A 157 -9.70 3.89 -4.46
C SER A 157 -10.82 4.11 -5.48
N SER A 158 -10.56 4.92 -6.50
CA SER A 158 -11.50 5.17 -7.58
C SER A 158 -10.75 5.25 -8.90
N THR A 159 -11.08 4.34 -9.82
CA THR A 159 -10.52 4.33 -11.17
C THR A 159 -11.09 5.47 -12.01
N VAL A 160 -10.22 6.14 -12.77
CA VAL A 160 -10.64 7.10 -13.80
C VAL A 160 -11.12 6.34 -15.04
N THR A 161 -12.02 6.92 -15.81
CA THR A 161 -12.63 6.34 -17.03
C THR A 161 -11.62 5.89 -18.10
N ASP A 162 -10.36 6.34 -18.01
CA ASP A 162 -9.29 5.96 -18.93
C ASP A 162 -8.53 4.69 -18.55
N GLY A 163 -8.90 4.03 -17.44
CA GLY A 163 -8.39 2.72 -17.06
C GLY A 163 -8.72 1.61 -18.07
N PRO A 164 -8.16 0.40 -17.90
CA PRO A 164 -8.52 -0.75 -18.72
C PRO A 164 -10.01 -1.06 -18.52
N GLU A 165 -10.75 -1.46 -19.57
CA GLU A 165 -12.20 -1.74 -19.49
C GLU A 165 -12.61 -2.74 -18.40
N LYS A 166 -11.68 -3.61 -17.98
CA LYS A 166 -11.88 -4.54 -16.85
C LYS A 166 -12.01 -3.84 -15.49
N TYR A 167 -11.43 -2.65 -15.35
CA TYR A 167 -11.48 -1.83 -14.14
C TYR A 167 -12.44 -0.65 -14.34
N SER A 168 -13.70 -0.96 -14.67
CA SER A 168 -14.81 0.00 -14.70
C SER A 168 -14.65 1.06 -13.59
N PRO A 169 -14.99 2.34 -13.83
CA PRO A 169 -14.89 3.41 -12.85
C PRO A 169 -15.77 3.08 -11.64
N VAL A 170 -15.18 2.41 -10.65
CA VAL A 170 -15.87 1.89 -9.48
C VAL A 170 -15.06 2.34 -8.28
N LYS A 171 -15.77 2.94 -7.31
CA LYS A 171 -15.21 3.22 -6.00
C LYS A 171 -15.04 1.88 -5.28
N ILE A 172 -13.82 1.59 -4.84
CA ILE A 172 -13.51 0.46 -3.96
C ILE A 172 -13.27 1.06 -2.58
N ASP A 173 -13.99 0.55 -1.58
CA ASP A 173 -13.90 0.99 -0.20
C ASP A 173 -13.44 -0.18 0.67
N LEU A 174 -12.16 -0.18 1.05
CA LEU A 174 -11.57 -1.23 1.88
C LEU A 174 -11.54 -0.77 3.34
N PHE A 175 -12.31 -1.45 4.18
CA PHE A 175 -12.41 -1.15 5.61
C PHE A 175 -11.38 -1.94 6.39
N ARG A 176 -10.70 -1.28 7.33
CA ARG A 176 -9.73 -1.91 8.21
C ARG A 176 -10.38 -3.01 9.06
N LYS A 177 -9.71 -4.15 9.14
CA LYS A 177 -10.08 -5.28 10.00
C LYS A 177 -9.00 -5.52 11.05
N GLY A 178 -9.39 -5.38 12.32
CA GLY A 178 -8.57 -5.76 13.45
C GLY A 178 -7.30 -4.94 13.64
N LEU A 179 -6.27 -5.61 14.15
CA LEU A 179 -5.05 -4.98 14.63
C LEU A 179 -4.08 -4.60 13.50
N LYS A 180 -3.24 -3.63 13.83
CA LYS A 180 -2.09 -3.19 13.05
C LYS A 180 -0.88 -4.10 13.26
N PHE A 181 0.01 -4.10 12.29
CA PHE A 181 1.35 -4.65 12.49
C PHE A 181 2.22 -3.65 13.27
N PRO A 182 3.21 -4.12 14.04
CA PRO A 182 4.18 -3.25 14.68
C PRO A 182 4.88 -2.35 13.66
N LEU A 183 4.98 -1.06 13.97
CA LEU A 183 5.74 -0.13 13.15
C LEU A 183 7.24 -0.41 13.30
N THR A 184 7.96 -0.49 12.19
CA THR A 184 9.41 -0.57 12.17
C THR A 184 9.99 0.85 12.30
N HIS A 185 10.95 1.05 13.20
CA HIS A 185 11.70 2.31 13.38
C HIS A 185 10.83 3.56 13.66
N ALA A 186 9.70 3.40 14.35
CA ALA A 186 8.87 4.54 14.76
C ALA A 186 9.66 5.53 15.64
N PRO A 187 9.40 6.85 15.56
CA PRO A 187 10.08 7.82 16.41
C PRO A 187 9.89 7.54 17.90
N ASP A 188 10.88 7.92 18.69
CA ASP A 188 10.77 7.88 20.15
C ASP A 188 9.50 8.62 20.62
N ASN A 189 8.71 7.96 21.47
CA ASN A 189 7.42 8.44 21.98
C ASN A 189 6.34 8.68 20.91
N TYR A 190 6.48 8.10 19.71
CA TYR A 190 5.43 8.15 18.71
C TYR A 190 4.18 7.39 19.18
N VAL A 191 3.05 8.09 19.21
CA VAL A 191 1.73 7.51 19.50
C VAL A 191 0.90 7.59 18.23
N CYS A 192 0.47 6.43 17.72
CA CYS A 192 -0.37 6.36 16.54
C CYS A 192 -1.82 6.68 16.92
N GLY A 193 -2.39 7.74 16.36
CA GLY A 193 -3.79 8.12 16.61
C GLY A 193 -4.85 7.26 15.90
N CYS A 194 -4.44 6.24 15.14
CA CYS A 194 -5.32 5.34 14.39
C CYS A 194 -5.50 3.97 15.07
N ASP A 195 -5.40 3.87 16.39
CA ASP A 195 -5.83 2.66 17.11
C ASP A 195 -7.35 2.65 17.14
N LEU A 196 -7.95 1.57 16.61
CA LEU A 196 -9.38 1.34 16.78
C LEU A 196 -9.56 0.99 18.26
N ASN A 197 -10.35 1.78 18.98
CA ASN A 197 -10.79 1.37 20.31
C ASN A 197 -11.61 0.08 20.13
N GLU A 198 -11.16 -1.01 20.74
CA GLU A 198 -11.93 -2.25 20.87
C GLU A 198 -13.26 -2.01 21.59
#